data_AF-X0ZHB9-F1
#
_entry.id   AF-X0ZHB9-F1
#
_cell.length_a   1.000
_cell.length_b   1.000
_cell.length_c   1.000
_cell.angle_alpha   90.00
_cell.angle_beta   90.00
_cell.angle_gamma   90.00
#
_symmetry.space_group_name_H-M   'P 1'
#
loop_
_entity.id
_entity.type
_entity.pdbx_description
1 polymer ?
#
loop_
_entity_poly.entity_id
_entity_poly.type
_entity_poly.pdbx_seq_one_letter_code
_entity_poly.pdbx_strand_id
1 'polypeptide(L)' 'MATKYIITIGYQSIHSKTGQVTQNIKTKTKYFDSRIECERFLMHWNTSLRKILWSTVGMIEVDLFSYLNEIMDES' A
#
# COMPACT_ATOMS: atom_id res chain seq x y z
N MET A 1 19.08 11.43 -1.80
CA MET A 1 18.21 10.35 -1.27
C MET A 1 16.91 10.95 -0.78
N ALA A 2 15.79 10.50 -1.34
CA ALA A 2 14.46 10.83 -0.85
C ALA A 2 13.89 9.61 -0.13
N THR A 3 13.49 9.78 1.12
CA THR A 3 12.81 8.72 1.87
C THR A 3 11.37 8.60 1.38
N LYS A 4 10.95 7.40 0.98
CA LYS A 4 9.55 7.07 0.71
C LYS A 4 9.08 6.02 1.71
N TYR A 5 7.82 6.11 2.09
CA TYR A 5 7.15 5.14 2.93
C TYR A 5 6.26 4.26 2.06
N ILE A 6 6.38 2.95 2.23
CA ILE A 6 5.54 1.98 1.51
C ILE A 6 4.60 1.36 2.52
N ILE A 7 3.33 1.25 2.14
CA ILE A 7 2.40 0.36 2.82
C ILE A 7 1.93 -0.73 1.88
N THR A 8 1.93 -1.96 2.36
CA THR A 8 1.29 -3.09 1.69
C THR A 8 0.23 -3.69 2.62
N ILE A 9 -1.01 -3.77 2.11
CA ILE A 9 -2.17 -4.27 2.86
C ILE A 9 -2.69 -5.53 2.17
N GLY A 10 -2.75 -6.63 2.91
CA GLY A 10 -3.49 -7.84 2.52
C GLY A 10 -4.90 -7.79 3.08
N TYR A 11 -5.91 -7.95 2.24
CA TYR A 11 -7.32 -7.85 2.64
C TYR A 11 -8.22 -8.80 1.85
N GLN A 12 -9.35 -9.16 2.45
CA GLN A 12 -10.47 -9.79 1.76
C GLN A 12 -11.61 -8.78 1.59
N SER A 13 -12.35 -8.88 0.49
CA SER A 13 -13.52 -8.02 0.27
C SER A 13 -14.70 -8.55 1.07
N ILE A 14 -15.56 -7.67 1.55
CA ILE A 14 -16.83 -8.03 2.20
C ILE A 14 -17.94 -7.64 1.24
N HIS A 15 -18.82 -8.61 0.94
CA HIS A 15 -19.96 -8.36 0.08
C HIS A 15 -20.95 -7.41 0.77
N SER A 16 -21.23 -6.26 0.17
CA SER A 16 -21.95 -5.15 0.81
C SER A 16 -23.36 -5.49 1.27
N LYS A 17 -24.04 -6.44 0.61
CA LYS A 17 -25.42 -6.84 0.94
C LYS A 17 -25.52 -8.04 1.89
N THR A 18 -24.53 -8.91 1.90
CA THR A 18 -24.59 -10.19 2.64
C THR A 18 -23.61 -10.25 3.80
N GLY A 19 -22.67 -9.31 3.91
CA GLY A 19 -21.61 -9.31 4.91
C GLY A 19 -20.60 -10.47 4.75
N GLN A 20 -20.74 -11.28 3.70
CA GLN A 20 -19.88 -12.43 3.48
C GLN A 20 -18.49 -11.97 3.04
N VAL A 21 -17.46 -12.52 3.68
CA VAL A 21 -16.07 -12.30 3.33
C VAL A 21 -15.73 -13.17 2.11
N THR A 22 -15.21 -12.56 1.05
CA THR A 22 -14.72 -13.28 -0.12
C THR A 22 -13.49 -14.10 0.25
N GLN A 23 -13.39 -15.36 -0.21
CA GLN A 23 -12.24 -16.21 0.09
C GLN A 23 -10.93 -15.66 -0.49
N ASN A 24 -10.98 -14.97 -1.62
CA ASN A 24 -9.78 -14.45 -2.29
C ASN A 24 -9.12 -13.32 -1.48
N ILE A 25 -7.85 -13.52 -1.15
CA ILE A 25 -6.98 -12.51 -0.57
C ILE A 25 -6.49 -11.59 -1.69
N LYS A 26 -6.63 -10.28 -1.49
CA LYS A 26 -6.13 -9.23 -2.38
C LYS A 26 -5.05 -8.44 -1.66
N THR A 27 -4.13 -7.89 -2.44
CA THR A 27 -3.03 -7.09 -1.92
C THR A 27 -3.07 -5.70 -2.53
N LYS A 28 -2.79 -4.67 -1.74
CA LYS A 28 -2.64 -3.30 -2.24
C LYS A 28 -1.38 -2.66 -1.67
N THR A 29 -0.51 -2.20 -2.56
CA THR A 29 0.71 -1.46 -2.23
C THR A 29 0.57 -0.01 -2.64
N LYS A 30 1.02 0.91 -1.78
CA LYS A 30 1.04 2.35 -2.08
C LYS A 30 2.26 3.02 -1.44
N TYR A 31 2.76 4.04 -2.13
CA TYR A 31 3.91 4.85 -1.74
C TYR A 31 3.43 6.20 -1.20
N PHE A 32 4.14 6.72 -0.20
CA PHE A 32 3.89 7.99 0.45
C PHE A 32 5.19 8.73 0.72
N ASP A 33 5.11 10.05 0.79
CA ASP A 33 6.27 10.90 1.04
C ASP A 33 6.49 11.10 2.54
N SER A 34 5.47 10.81 3.36
CA SER A 34 5.55 10.88 4.80
C SER A 34 4.92 9.67 5.49
N ARG A 35 5.45 9.34 6.67
CA ARG A 35 4.87 8.31 7.56
C ARG A 35 3.45 8.65 7.98
N ILE A 36 3.16 9.93 8.23
CA ILE A 36 1.85 10.41 8.67
C ILE A 36 0.77 10.13 7.62
N GLU A 37 1.07 10.35 6.34
CA GLU A 37 0.13 10.04 5.26
C GLU A 37 -0.13 8.54 5.12
N CYS A 38 0.90 7.72 5.33
CA CYS A 38 0.78 6.27 5.36
C CYS A 38 -0.16 5.80 6.49
N GLU A 39 0.03 6.32 7.70
CA GLU A 39 -0.83 6.01 8.87
C GLU A 39 -2.28 6.47 8.64
N ARG A 40 -2.46 7.70 8.12
CA ARG A 40 -3.80 8.21 7.74
C ARG A 40 -4.45 7.33 6.69
N PHE A 41 -3.71 6.89 5.67
CA PHE A 41 -4.25 6.00 4.65
C PHE A 41 -4.77 4.70 5.26
N LEU A 42 -4.02 4.07 6.16
CA LEU A 42 -4.45 2.83 6.81
C LEU A 42 -5.75 3.00 7.61
N MET A 43 -5.87 4.12 8.35
CA MET A 43 -7.09 4.43 9.11
C MET A 43 -8.32 4.58 8.19
N HIS A 44 -8.19 5.29 7.06
CA HIS A 44 -9.29 5.49 6.12
C HIS A 44 -9.57 4.24 5.26
N TRP A 45 -8.58 3.37 5.06
CA TRP A 45 -8.73 2.17 4.25
C TRP A 45 -9.52 1.08 4.98
N ASN A 46 -9.57 1.13 6.31
CA ASN A 46 -10.34 0.24 7.16
C ASN A 46 -11.85 0.53 7.07
N THR A 47 -12.45 0.16 5.94
CA THR A 47 -13.89 0.29 5.66
C THR A 47 -14.63 -1.01 5.99
N SER A 48 -15.92 -0.94 6.32
CA SER A 48 -16.79 -2.12 6.54
C SER A 48 -16.92 -3.06 5.33
N LEU A 49 -16.44 -2.67 4.16
CA LEU A 49 -16.42 -3.47 2.93
C LEU A 49 -15.15 -4.30 2.76
N ARG A 50 -14.22 -4.27 3.72
CA ARG A 50 -12.94 -4.95 3.64
C ARG A 50 -12.54 -5.50 5.00
N LYS A 51 -12.06 -6.74 5.02
CA LYS A 51 -11.40 -7.32 6.18
C LYS A 51 -9.90 -7.26 5.96
N ILE A 52 -9.21 -6.41 6.71
CA ILE A 52 -7.73 -6.37 6.71
C ILE A 52 -7.23 -7.62 7.41
N LEU A 53 -6.34 -8.36 6.75
CA LEU A 53 -5.69 -9.55 7.31
C LEU A 53 -4.31 -9.20 7.87
N TRP A 54 -3.58 -8.34 7.16
CA TRP A 54 -2.26 -7.87 7.56
C TRP A 54 -1.95 -6.54 6.88
N SER A 55 -1.07 -5.75 7.49
CA SER A 55 -0.48 -4.55 6.92
C SER A 55 0.99 -4.48 7.26
N THR A 56 1.82 -4.13 6.29
CA THR A 56 3.25 -3.89 6.47
C THR A 56 3.56 -2.46 6.08
N VAL A 57 4.33 -1.76 6.91
CA VAL A 57 4.84 -0.42 6.62
C VAL A 57 6.35 -0.52 6.54
N GLY A 58 6.91 -0.14 5.41
CA GLY A 58 8.34 -0.09 5.15
C GLY A 58 8.80 1.32 4.83
N MET A 59 10.10 1.53 4.98
CA MET A 59 10.79 2.74 4.56
C MET A 59 11.81 2.35 3.49
N ILE A 60 11.81 3.06 2.38
CA ILE A 60 12.82 2.91 1.33
C ILE A 60 13.51 4.24 1.11
N GLU A 61 14.82 4.20 1.00
CA GLU A 61 15.60 5.32 0.52
C GLU A 61 15.66 5.22 -1.00
N VAL A 62 15.00 6.16 -1.67
CA VAL A 62 15.07 6.26 -3.13
C VAL A 62 16.24 7.17 -3.44
N ASP A 63 17.28 6.61 -4.04
CA ASP A 63 18.26 7.44 -4.71
C ASP A 63 17.71 7.82 -6.10
N LEU A 64 17.28 9.08 -6.23
CA LEU A 64 16.67 9.61 -7.45
C LEU A 64 17.59 9.46 -8.67
N PHE A 65 18.91 9.47 -8.47
CA PHE A 65 19.88 9.27 -9.55
C PHE A 65 19.86 7.83 -10.10
N SER A 66 19.75 6.82 -9.24
CA SER A 66 19.70 5.42 -9.67
C SER A 66 18.39 5.09 -10.40
N TYR A 67 17.27 5.62 -9.92
CA TYR A 67 15.95 5.42 -10.53
C TYR A 67 15.82 6.08 -11.91
N LEU A 68 16.38 7.29 -12.09
CA LEU A 68 16.39 7.96 -13.38
C LEU A 68 17.30 7.27 -14.39
N ASN A 69 18.45 6.74 -13.95
CA ASN A 69 19.34 5.97 -14.81
C ASN A 69 18.72 4.65 -15.26
N GLU A 70 17.99 3.92 -14.39
CA GLU A 70 17.24 2.71 -14.80
C GLU A 70 16.18 3.01 -15.87
N ILE A 71 15.44 4.11 -15.73
CA ILE A 71 14.42 4.50 -16.73
C ILE A 71 15.07 4.95 -18.05
N MET A 72 16.21 5.63 -17.98
CA MET A 72 16.92 6.11 -19.16
C MET A 72 17.66 4.99 -19.92
N ASP A 73 18.15 3.95 -19.23
CA ASP A 73 18.82 2.80 -19.86
C ASP A 73 17.82 1.80 -20.51
N GLU A 74 16.53 1.89 -20.19
CA GLU A 74 15.45 1.14 -20.87
C GLU A 74 14.87 1.87 -22.11
N SER A 75 15.45 3.01 -22.53
CA SER A 75 15.04 3.86 -23.67
C SER A 75 15.94 3.71 -24.89
#